data_AF-A0A922XM33-F1
#
_entry.id   AF-A0A922XM33-F1
#
_cell.length_a   1.000
_cell.length_b   1.000
_cell.length_c   1.000
_cell.angle_alpha   90.00
_cell.angle_beta   90.00
_cell.angle_gamma   90.00
#
_symmetry.space_group_name_H-M   'P 1'
#
loop_
_entity.id
_entity.type
_entity.pdbx_description
1 polymer ?
#
loop_
_entity_poly.entity_id
_entity_poly.type
_entity_poly.pdbx_seq_one_letter_code
_entity_poly.pdbx_strand_id
1 'polypeptide(L)'
;MERKTKIDAEEGKQELRITREFDLPLALLFKAYEEAEMVEQWMGTKVVKLENRKHGSYQFETTDPKGNKHGFNGTIHEFVPNHKIT
;
A
#
# COMPACT_ATOMS: atom_id res chain seq x y z
N MET A 1 -12.63 18.09 16.00
CA MET A 1 -12.01 16.75 16.08
C MET A 1 -10.86 16.69 15.09
N GLU A 2 -9.70 16.23 15.51
CA GLU A 2 -8.54 16.07 14.64
C GLU A 2 -8.77 14.95 13.61
N ARG A 3 -8.27 15.13 12.38
CA ARG A 3 -8.34 14.07 11.36
C ARG A 3 -7.35 12.97 11.75
N LYS A 4 -7.83 11.72 11.77
CA LYS A 4 -7.00 10.55 12.05
C LYS A 4 -5.89 10.32 11.01
N THR A 5 -6.12 10.71 9.76
CA THR A 5 -5.08 10.72 8.70
C THR A 5 -4.54 12.13 8.55
N LYS A 6 -3.23 12.28 8.75
CA LYS A 6 -2.49 13.53 8.57
C LYS A 6 -1.73 13.46 7.24
N ILE A 7 -1.74 14.56 6.49
CA ILE A 7 -1.13 14.66 5.17
C ILE A 7 -0.27 15.91 5.17
N ASP A 8 1.03 15.72 5.00
CA ASP A 8 2.02 16.79 4.86
C ASP A 8 2.44 16.85 3.39
N ALA A 9 2.01 17.92 2.70
CA ALA A 9 2.23 18.19 1.29
C ALA A 9 2.70 19.64 1.13
N GLU A 10 3.99 19.88 1.35
CA GLU A 10 4.54 21.24 1.34
C GLU A 10 4.60 21.83 -0.07
N GLU A 11 4.27 23.11 -0.19
CA GLU A 11 4.35 23.83 -1.45
C GLU A 11 5.79 23.86 -1.97
N GLY A 12 5.97 23.58 -3.27
CA GLY A 12 7.28 23.52 -3.91
C GLY A 12 8.07 22.22 -3.67
N LYS A 13 7.56 21.27 -2.89
CA LYS A 13 8.14 19.92 -2.76
C LYS A 13 7.40 18.90 -3.63
N GLN A 14 8.14 17.91 -4.14
CA GLN A 14 7.61 16.80 -4.94
C GLN A 14 7.46 15.51 -4.12
N GLU A 15 7.15 15.65 -2.84
CA GLU A 15 6.94 14.54 -1.91
C GLU A 15 5.65 14.75 -1.11
N LEU A 16 5.09 13.64 -0.65
CA LEU A 16 3.89 13.61 0.18
C LEU A 16 4.14 12.66 1.33
N ARG A 17 3.94 13.12 2.57
CA ARG A 17 3.97 12.24 3.75
C ARG A 17 2.56 12.06 4.30
N ILE A 18 2.15 10.81 4.44
CA ILE A 18 0.87 10.44 5.05
C ILE A 18 1.15 9.72 6.36
N THR A 19 0.58 10.22 7.46
CA THR A 19 0.67 9.60 8.78
C THR A 19 -0.71 9.16 9.25
N ARG A 20 -0.85 7.88 9.59
CA ARG A 20 -2.09 7.31 10.11
C ARG A 20 -1.80 6.32 11.23
N GLU A 21 -2.44 6.53 12.37
CA GLU A 21 -2.39 5.61 13.50
C GLU A 21 -3.58 4.65 13.46
N PHE A 22 -3.31 3.40 13.86
CA PHE A 22 -4.29 2.33 13.98
C PHE A 22 -4.20 1.75 15.39
N ASP A 23 -5.35 1.53 16.01
CA ASP A 23 -5.47 0.81 17.28
C ASP A 23 -5.43 -0.70 17.02
N LEU A 24 -4.27 -1.17 16.55
CA LEU A 24 -4.04 -2.54 16.12
C LEU A 24 -2.55 -2.89 16.31
N PRO A 25 -2.20 -4.14 16.68
CA PRO A 25 -0.82 -4.60 16.67
C PRO A 25 -0.16 -4.41 15.30
N LEU A 26 1.08 -3.92 15.30
CA LEU A 26 1.87 -3.69 14.07
C LEU A 26 1.98 -4.93 13.20
N ALA A 27 2.11 -6.11 13.79
CA ALA A 27 2.18 -7.37 13.05
C ALA A 27 0.92 -7.66 12.22
N LEU A 28 -0.27 -7.31 12.73
CA LEU A 28 -1.51 -7.48 11.99
C LEU A 28 -1.68 -6.42 10.90
N LEU A 29 -1.27 -5.18 11.19
CA LEU A 29 -1.26 -4.12 10.18
C LEU A 29 -0.30 -4.43 9.04
N PHE A 30 0.92 -4.87 9.36
CA PHE A 30 1.93 -5.22 8.37
C PHE A 30 1.47 -6.40 7.51
N LYS A 31 0.84 -7.41 8.12
CA LYS A 31 0.27 -8.56 7.40
C LYS A 31 -0.75 -8.15 6.34
N ALA A 32 -1.50 -7.07 6.56
CA ALA A 32 -2.46 -6.54 5.57
C ALA A 32 -1.80 -6.00 4.28
N TYR A 33 -0.49 -5.71 4.30
CA TYR A 33 0.31 -5.36 3.12
C TYR A 33 1.15 -6.53 2.60
N GLU A 34 1.33 -7.57 3.42
CA GLU A 34 2.13 -8.75 3.09
C GLU A 34 1.34 -9.79 2.28
N GLU A 35 0.07 -9.99 2.62
CA GLU A 35 -0.79 -11.03 2.04
C GLU A 35 -1.64 -10.48 0.90
N ALA A 36 -1.53 -11.08 -0.29
CA ALA A 36 -2.24 -10.63 -1.49
C ALA A 36 -3.76 -10.51 -1.28
N GLU A 37 -4.37 -11.53 -0.68
CA GLU A 37 -5.81 -11.57 -0.40
C GLU A 37 -6.27 -10.45 0.55
N MET A 38 -5.40 -10.00 1.47
CA MET A 38 -5.71 -8.89 2.36
C MET A 38 -5.57 -7.55 1.63
N VAL A 39 -4.53 -7.40 0.80
CA VAL A 39 -4.35 -6.21 -0.06
C VAL A 39 -5.57 -6.01 -0.96
N GLU A 40 -6.07 -7.07 -1.59
CA GLU A 40 -7.28 -6.99 -2.41
C GLU A 40 -8.49 -6.46 -1.61
N GLN A 41 -8.67 -6.95 -0.38
CA GLN A 41 -9.81 -6.58 0.47
C GLN A 41 -9.82 -5.11 0.88
N TRP A 42 -8.69 -4.57 1.34
CA TRP A 42 -8.69 -3.20 1.86
C TRP A 42 -8.41 -2.15 0.78
N MET A 43 -7.67 -2.50 -0.28
CA MET A 43 -7.32 -1.57 -1.35
C MET A 43 -8.37 -1.52 -2.48
N GLY A 44 -9.25 -2.53 -2.57
CA GLY A 44 -10.27 -2.60 -3.63
C GLY A 44 -9.67 -2.80 -5.02
N THR A 45 -8.53 -3.49 -5.09
CA THR A 45 -7.81 -3.81 -6.33
C THR A 45 -7.72 -5.32 -6.50
N LYS A 46 -7.41 -5.79 -7.71
CA LYS A 46 -7.01 -7.18 -7.95
C LYS A 46 -5.50 -7.27 -7.90
N VAL A 47 -4.97 -8.20 -7.10
CA VAL A 47 -3.54 -8.49 -7.02
C VAL A 47 -3.21 -9.57 -8.06
N VAL A 48 -2.57 -9.15 -9.15
CA VAL A 48 -2.10 -10.06 -10.20
C VAL A 48 -0.80 -10.75 -9.78
N LYS A 49 0.06 -10.01 -9.08
CA LYS A 49 1.35 -10.50 -8.58
C LYS A 49 1.76 -9.72 -7.33
N LEU A 50 2.27 -10.42 -6.33
CA LEU A 50 2.88 -9.81 -5.14
C LEU A 50 4.00 -10.71 -4.62
N GLU A 51 5.25 -10.30 -4.83
CA GLU A 51 6.42 -10.98 -4.30
C GLU A 51 7.05 -10.13 -3.18
N ASN A 52 6.58 -10.31 -1.95
CA ASN A 52 7.04 -9.54 -0.78
C ASN A 52 8.42 -9.98 -0.29
N ARG A 53 9.45 -9.62 -1.06
CA ARG A 53 10.87 -9.85 -0.78
C ARG A 53 11.69 -8.74 -1.40
N LYS A 54 12.95 -8.60 -0.96
CA LYS A 54 13.89 -7.68 -1.58
C LYS A 54 14.03 -7.98 -3.08
N HIS A 55 13.79 -6.96 -3.91
CA HIS A 55 13.72 -7.01 -5.38
C HIS A 55 12.60 -7.87 -5.96
N GLY A 56 11.57 -8.21 -5.18
CA GLY A 56 10.36 -8.83 -5.70
C GLY A 56 9.49 -7.81 -6.45
N SER A 57 8.68 -8.28 -7.40
CA SER A 57 7.78 -7.43 -8.19
C SER A 57 6.35 -7.46 -7.65
N TYR A 58 5.61 -6.37 -7.82
CA TYR A 58 4.15 -6.35 -7.66
C TYR A 58 3.44 -5.94 -8.95
N GLN A 59 2.21 -6.39 -9.11
CA GLN A 59 1.31 -5.96 -10.17
C GLN A 59 -0.14 -6.00 -9.68
N PHE A 60 -0.83 -4.87 -9.78
CA PHE A 60 -2.22 -4.67 -9.38
C PHE A 60 -3.07 -4.20 -10.57
N GLU A 61 -4.35 -4.52 -10.54
CA GLU A 61 -5.35 -4.07 -11.50
C GLU A 61 -6.58 -3.54 -10.76
N THR A 62 -6.81 -2.24 -10.82
CA THR A 62 -8.01 -1.60 -10.24
C THR A 62 -9.05 -1.41 -11.33
N THR A 63 -10.29 -1.82 -11.06
CA THR A 63 -11.42 -1.58 -11.97
C THR A 63 -12.25 -0.41 -11.46
N ASP A 64 -12.49 0.59 -12.31
CA ASP A 64 -13.33 1.73 -11.95
C ASP A 64 -14.85 1.37 -11.99
N PRO A 65 -15.74 2.24 -11.48
CA PRO A 65 -17.18 1.97 -11.51
C PRO A 65 -17.82 1.83 -12.91
N LYS A 66 -17.10 2.20 -13.98
CA LYS A 66 -17.54 2.06 -15.37
C LYS A 66 -17.00 0.79 -16.03
N GLY A 67 -16.18 0.01 -15.32
CA GLY A 67 -15.57 -1.22 -15.82
C GLY A 67 -14.20 -1.02 -16.49
N ASN A 68 -13.62 0.18 -16.46
CA ASN A 68 -12.28 0.41 -17.02
C ASN A 68 -11.22 -0.17 -16.08
N LYS A 69 -10.19 -0.79 -16.65
CA LYS A 69 -9.08 -1.41 -15.92
C LYS A 69 -7.85 -0.53 -15.92
N HIS A 70 -7.24 -0.35 -14.74
CA HIS A 70 -6.04 0.43 -14.52
C HIS A 70 -4.96 -0.45 -13.89
N GLY A 71 -3.88 -0.68 -14.62
CA GLY A 71 -2.75 -1.48 -14.18
C GLY A 71 -1.68 -0.67 -13.48
N PHE A 72 -1.16 -1.18 -12.37
CA PHE A 72 -0.02 -0.63 -11.64
C PHE A 72 1.00 -1.74 -11.41
N ASN A 73 2.28 -1.46 -11.57
CA ASN A 73 3.35 -2.43 -11.30
C ASN A 73 4.60 -1.71 -10.79
N GLY A 74 5.50 -2.49 -10.18
CA GLY A 74 6.77 -1.99 -9.68
C GLY A 74 7.60 -3.08 -9.02
N THR A 75 8.66 -2.65 -8.34
CA THR A 75 9.59 -3.51 -7.59
C THR A 75 9.64 -3.06 -6.13
N ILE A 76 9.72 -4.03 -5.22
CA ILE A 76 9.94 -3.84 -3.79
C ILE A 76 11.45 -3.82 -3.56
N HIS A 77 12.02 -2.64 -3.38
CA HIS A 77 13.44 -2.43 -3.09
C HIS A 77 13.86 -2.96 -1.71
N GLU A 78 13.00 -2.88 -0.70
CA GLU A 78 13.24 -3.37 0.66
C GLU A 78 11.97 -3.98 1.26
N PHE A 79 12.12 -5.11 1.95
CA PHE A 79 11.04 -5.75 2.69
C PHE A 79 11.57 -6.15 4.06
N VAL A 80 11.29 -5.32 5.07
CA VAL A 80 11.71 -5.52 6.46
C VAL A 80 10.45 -5.78 7.30
N PRO A 81 10.19 -7.03 7.69
CA PRO A 81 8.97 -7.41 8.41
C PRO A 81 8.69 -6.51 9.60
N ASN A 82 7.43 -6.06 9.73
CA ASN A 82 6.96 -5.20 10.82
C ASN A 82 7.71 -3.86 10.94
N HIS A 83 8.30 -3.36 9.85
CA HIS A 83 9.03 -2.09 9.89
C HIS A 83 8.91 -1.27 8.61
N LYS A 84 9.20 -1.86 7.45
CA LYS A 84 9.35 -1.09 6.20
C LYS A 84 9.09 -1.94 4.95
N ILE A 85 8.41 -1.33 3.99
CA ILE A 85 8.27 -1.80 2.60
C ILE A 85 8.55 -0.59 1.71
N THR A 86 9.47 -0.69 0.76
CA THR A 86 9.79 0.33 -0.26
C THR A 86 10.15 -0.31 -1.56
#